data_AF-A0A9E4Y7Z8-F1
#
_entry.id   AF-A0A9E4Y7Z8-F1
#
_cell.length_a   1.000
_cell.length_b   1.000
_cell.length_c   1.000
_cell.angle_alpha   90.00
_cell.angle_beta   90.00
_cell.angle_gamma   90.00
#
_symmetry.space_group_name_H-M   'P 1'
#
loop_
_entity.id
_entity.type
_entity.pdbx_description
1 polymer ?
#
loop_
_entity_poly.entity_id
_entity_poly.type
_entity_poly.pdbx_seq_one_letter_code
_entity_poly.pdbx_strand_id
1 'polypeptide(L)'
;LNKHEGDWEKIQLAFDAPSIEQALEQGPVRVAYSGHAGGEKADWDSGKLEKEDGRPVVYVATGSHASYLQEGRYLGVAREGAVFGCEQTTGPHRRIDPAVQLLPDEATGPNDEFAWIEYEGIWGQYEKNGLYSGISGPKLARPWSEPFSWEASLRNWSEKLPEREALGFDPLGSFCFVVSLGSSLLNTVYQNPRTAGGGILVLLATAVGLLVVGVPQRRFGAKAPTRPDDYSPFVFQRHRNLGQIGRAGLVLYSRNWLLFAAIGAVFVALGTLASAIQGPLVISDLVDSPFAEPILVLTLGGLQAIISLLIIETSITVSLREMADGRSPSIPDVFRGALASFWPVVRARLRASLYVIGLLITVVGTPWAIHRSVAWLFTEQMVILEGRRPSDALGASRALVNDRWFRSLGFIILAAVLLIVPATVIAVGMLLLLSPPTSDGIYVVNGLLYGLLLAPMFAISKVLFYFALRTPDEPTDSEETS
;
A
#
# COMPACT_ATOMS: atom_id res chain seq x y z
N LEU A 1 3.36 -2.10 14.73
CA LEU A 1 2.49 -2.41 15.89
C LEU A 1 3.31 -2.24 17.16
N ASN A 2 2.72 -1.54 18.13
CA ASN A 2 3.23 -1.44 19.49
C ASN A 2 3.31 -2.86 20.11
N LYS A 3 4.32 -3.11 20.95
CA LYS A 3 4.59 -4.40 21.59
C LYS A 3 4.86 -4.27 23.08
N HIS A 4 4.48 -3.15 23.70
CA HIS A 4 4.53 -3.00 25.15
C HIS A 4 3.66 -4.09 25.81
N GLU A 5 4.16 -4.70 26.88
CA GLU A 5 3.40 -5.68 27.67
C GLU A 5 2.27 -5.03 28.48
N GLY A 6 2.45 -3.77 28.87
CA GLY A 6 1.47 -2.97 29.60
C GLY A 6 1.24 -1.62 28.93
N ASP A 7 -0.01 -1.16 28.99
CA ASP A 7 -0.46 0.12 28.43
C ASP A 7 -1.49 0.78 29.36
N TRP A 8 -1.56 2.11 29.32
CA TRP A 8 -2.48 2.94 30.09
C TRP A 8 -3.15 3.95 29.17
N GLU A 9 -4.42 3.71 28.89
CA GLU A 9 -5.27 4.61 28.13
C GLU A 9 -6.24 5.33 29.08
N LYS A 10 -6.62 6.55 28.70
CA LYS A 10 -7.52 7.43 29.44
C LYS A 10 -8.72 7.81 28.57
N ILE A 11 -9.90 7.59 29.14
CA ILE A 11 -11.17 8.12 28.65
C ILE A 11 -11.65 9.17 29.66
N GLN A 12 -11.90 10.39 29.20
CA GLN A 12 -12.39 11.49 30.02
C GLN A 12 -13.80 11.88 29.60
N LEU A 13 -14.67 12.05 30.59
CA LEU A 13 -15.99 12.68 30.47
C LEU A 13 -15.93 14.04 31.17
N ALA A 14 -16.22 15.11 30.43
CA ALA A 14 -16.27 16.47 30.96
C ALA A 14 -17.72 16.85 31.26
N PHE A 15 -17.97 17.37 32.46
CA PHE A 15 -19.27 17.85 32.90
C PHE A 15 -19.18 19.36 33.12
N ASP A 16 -20.11 20.12 32.53
CA ASP A 16 -20.21 21.56 32.73
C ASP A 16 -21.25 21.85 33.81
N ALA A 17 -20.89 21.55 35.06
CA ALA A 17 -21.79 21.68 36.20
C ALA A 17 -21.04 22.15 37.46
N PRO A 18 -21.65 23.04 38.28
CA PRO A 18 -21.06 23.53 39.52
C PRO A 18 -21.17 22.53 40.70
N SER A 19 -21.92 21.44 40.56
CA SER A 19 -22.06 20.40 41.60
C SER A 19 -22.24 19.00 40.99
N ILE A 20 -22.03 17.97 41.82
CA ILE A 20 -22.18 16.56 41.42
C ILE A 20 -23.64 16.25 41.06
N GLU A 21 -24.60 16.76 41.83
CA GLU A 21 -26.02 16.54 41.60
C GLU A 21 -26.44 17.09 40.22
N GLN A 22 -26.00 18.32 39.90
CA GLN A 22 -26.26 18.90 38.58
C GLN A 22 -25.52 18.16 37.46
N ALA A 23 -24.31 17.66 37.71
CA ALA A 23 -23.57 16.85 36.73
C ALA A 23 -24.31 15.54 36.41
N LEU A 24 -24.90 14.89 37.41
CA LEU A 24 -25.69 13.66 37.23
C LEU A 24 -27.00 13.91 36.48
N GLU A 25 -27.61 15.08 36.64
CA GLU A 25 -28.83 15.47 35.93
C GLU A 25 -28.57 15.87 34.47
N GLN A 26 -27.50 16.63 34.22
CA GLN A 26 -27.20 17.22 32.91
C GLN A 26 -26.38 16.28 32.02
N GLY A 27 -25.61 15.38 32.61
CA GLY A 27 -24.69 14.50 31.89
C GLY A 27 -23.45 15.23 31.36
N PRO A 28 -22.56 14.50 30.68
CA PRO A 28 -21.32 15.06 30.15
C PRO A 28 -21.56 15.90 28.89
N VAL A 29 -20.79 16.97 28.72
CA VAL A 29 -20.82 17.85 27.54
C VAL A 29 -19.77 17.46 26.50
N ARG A 30 -18.69 16.77 26.92
CA ARG A 30 -17.60 16.37 26.04
C ARG A 30 -16.98 15.04 26.47
N VAL A 31 -16.40 14.35 25.50
CA VAL A 31 -15.58 13.16 25.71
C VAL A 31 -14.18 13.37 25.11
N ALA A 32 -13.18 12.75 25.72
CA ALA A 32 -11.81 12.70 25.21
C ALA A 32 -11.21 11.31 25.38
N TYR A 33 -10.74 10.74 24.28
CA TYR A 33 -10.11 9.41 24.22
C TYR A 33 -8.62 9.57 23.94
N SER A 34 -7.78 8.91 24.73
CA SER A 34 -6.34 8.86 24.44
C SER A 34 -6.04 7.93 23.27
N GLY A 35 -4.92 8.22 22.60
CA GLY A 35 -4.35 7.35 21.60
C GLY A 35 -2.90 7.74 21.36
N HIS A 36 -1.98 6.83 21.71
CA HIS A 36 -0.54 7.11 21.78
C HIS A 36 -0.25 8.36 22.65
N ALA A 37 0.71 9.19 22.25
CA ALA A 37 1.05 10.45 22.91
C ALA A 37 -0.01 11.57 22.75
N GLY A 38 -1.17 11.28 22.16
CA GLY A 38 -2.24 12.23 21.87
C GLY A 38 -3.61 11.65 22.21
N GLY A 39 -4.56 11.85 21.30
CA GLY A 39 -5.95 11.45 21.49
C GLY A 39 -6.89 12.33 20.70
N GLU A 40 -8.18 12.04 20.81
CA GLU A 40 -9.25 12.74 20.12
C GLU A 40 -10.33 13.16 21.11
N LYS A 41 -10.88 14.36 20.91
CA LYS A 41 -12.05 14.84 21.65
C LYS A 41 -13.24 15.07 20.72
N ALA A 42 -14.43 14.93 21.28
CA ALA A 42 -15.68 15.24 20.61
C ALA A 42 -16.72 15.72 21.61
N ASP A 43 -17.58 16.64 21.18
CA ASP A 43 -18.77 17.00 21.95
C ASP A 43 -19.68 15.78 22.10
N TRP A 44 -20.34 15.67 23.25
CA TRP A 44 -21.12 14.49 23.62
C TRP A 44 -22.19 14.14 22.59
N ASP A 45 -22.79 15.17 21.97
CA ASP A 45 -23.87 15.04 20.99
C ASP A 45 -23.43 15.34 19.55
N SER A 46 -22.13 15.26 19.27
CA SER A 46 -21.56 15.51 17.93
C SER A 46 -22.00 14.52 16.83
N GLY A 47 -22.76 13.46 17.17
CA GLY A 47 -23.13 12.38 16.26
C GLY A 47 -21.99 11.44 15.86
N LYS A 48 -20.74 11.81 16.21
CA LYS A 48 -19.53 10.99 16.00
C LYS A 48 -19.33 9.95 17.09
N LEU A 49 -19.71 10.28 18.32
CA LEU A 49 -19.59 9.40 19.48
C LEU A 49 -20.71 8.37 19.47
N GLU A 50 -20.35 7.10 19.32
CA GLU A 50 -21.28 6.01 19.53
C GLU A 50 -21.55 5.84 21.04
N LYS A 51 -22.83 5.65 21.37
CA LYS A 51 -23.32 5.50 22.73
C LYS A 51 -24.29 4.32 22.79
N GLU A 52 -24.13 3.47 23.79
CA GLU A 52 -25.06 2.39 24.11
C GLU A 52 -25.57 2.58 25.54
N ASP A 53 -26.89 2.62 25.73
CA ASP A 53 -27.51 2.84 27.04
C ASP A 53 -26.96 4.08 27.79
N GLY A 54 -26.62 5.13 27.04
CA GLY A 54 -26.03 6.36 27.58
C GLY A 54 -24.54 6.27 27.94
N ARG A 55 -23.90 5.10 27.72
CA ARG A 55 -22.47 4.89 27.92
C ARG A 55 -21.70 5.07 26.62
N PRO A 56 -20.55 5.74 26.63
CA PRO A 56 -19.75 5.93 25.43
C PRO A 56 -19.07 4.60 25.02
N VAL A 57 -19.11 4.27 23.74
CA VAL A 57 -18.42 3.09 23.20
C VAL A 57 -16.97 3.45 22.87
N VAL A 58 -16.02 2.59 23.26
CA VAL A 58 -14.59 2.79 23.01
C VAL A 58 -14.09 1.72 22.05
N TYR A 59 -13.64 2.13 20.87
CA TYR A 59 -13.04 1.25 19.89
C TYR A 59 -11.53 1.21 20.08
N VAL A 60 -11.01 0.08 20.57
CA VAL A 60 -9.58 -0.09 20.88
C VAL A 60 -8.85 -0.68 19.68
N ALA A 61 -7.78 -0.01 19.23
CA ALA A 61 -7.03 -0.43 18.07
C ALA A 61 -6.16 -1.66 18.34
N THR A 62 -6.17 -2.59 17.39
CA THR A 62 -5.42 -3.85 17.49
C THR A 62 -3.92 -3.57 17.57
N GLY A 63 -3.32 -3.99 18.68
CA GLY A 63 -1.88 -3.93 18.93
C GLY A 63 -1.36 -2.56 19.39
N SER A 64 -1.95 -1.43 18.98
CA SER A 64 -1.58 -0.10 19.52
C SER A 64 -2.28 0.26 20.82
N HIS A 65 -3.46 -0.33 21.09
CA HIS A 65 -4.37 0.00 22.19
C HIS A 65 -4.97 1.41 22.19
N ALA A 66 -4.63 2.24 21.20
CA ALA A 66 -5.21 3.57 21.05
C ALA A 66 -6.74 3.51 20.96
N SER A 67 -7.41 4.46 21.61
CA SER A 67 -8.86 4.51 21.72
C SER A 67 -9.47 5.45 20.68
N TYR A 68 -10.49 4.97 19.98
CA TYR A 68 -11.20 5.70 18.91
C TYR A 68 -12.69 5.81 19.20
N LEU A 69 -13.28 6.92 18.75
CA LEU A 69 -14.71 7.21 18.91
C LEU A 69 -15.61 6.35 18.01
N GLN A 70 -15.03 5.76 16.95
CA GLN A 70 -15.74 5.00 15.93
C GLN A 70 -14.90 3.79 15.50
N GLU A 71 -15.59 2.79 14.94
CA GLU A 71 -14.94 1.72 14.20
C GLU A 71 -14.29 2.27 12.92
N GLY A 72 -13.12 1.73 12.54
CA GLY A 72 -12.48 2.07 11.29
C GLY A 72 -11.03 1.61 11.18
N ARG A 73 -10.42 1.97 10.06
CA ARG A 73 -8.96 1.99 9.93
C ARG A 73 -8.50 3.44 9.99
N TYR A 74 -7.39 3.70 10.66
CA TYR A 74 -6.89 5.05 10.89
C TYR A 74 -5.42 5.15 10.53
N LEU A 75 -5.02 6.32 10.04
CA LEU A 75 -3.60 6.69 10.05
C LEU A 75 -3.24 7.09 11.48
N GLY A 76 -2.29 6.38 12.08
CA GLY A 76 -1.77 6.71 13.41
C GLY A 76 -0.93 7.97 13.33
N VAL A 77 -1.37 9.06 13.94
CA VAL A 77 -0.69 10.36 13.94
C VAL A 77 -0.40 10.81 15.37
N ALA A 78 0.85 11.14 15.64
CA ALA A 78 1.33 11.74 16.87
C ALA A 78 0.74 13.14 17.10
N ARG A 79 0.85 13.64 18.33
CA ARG A 79 0.55 15.04 18.68
C ARG A 79 1.35 16.07 17.86
N GLU A 80 2.52 15.69 17.33
CA GLU A 80 3.40 16.52 16.51
C GLU A 80 3.23 16.29 14.99
N GLY A 81 2.24 15.51 14.57
CA GLY A 81 2.01 15.19 13.16
C GLY A 81 2.86 14.05 12.61
N ALA A 82 3.70 13.40 13.43
CA ALA A 82 4.47 12.23 13.02
C ALA A 82 3.54 11.04 12.77
N VAL A 83 3.66 10.39 11.60
CA VAL A 83 2.83 9.25 11.21
C VAL A 83 3.50 7.94 11.65
N PHE A 84 2.79 7.11 12.43
CA PHE A 84 3.30 5.87 13.01
C PHE A 84 2.85 4.59 12.28
N GLY A 85 1.99 4.72 11.27
CA GLY A 85 1.48 3.60 10.48
C GLY A 85 -0.04 3.57 10.48
N CYS A 86 -0.61 2.40 10.23
CA CYS A 86 -2.06 2.22 10.16
C CYS A 86 -2.57 1.44 11.37
N GLU A 87 -3.68 1.91 11.92
CA GLU A 87 -4.36 1.35 13.08
C GLU A 87 -5.71 0.81 12.66
N GLN A 88 -6.16 -0.25 13.33
CA GLN A 88 -7.35 -0.98 12.95
C GLN A 88 -8.19 -1.24 14.19
N THR A 89 -9.37 -0.65 14.21
CA THR A 89 -10.43 -0.93 15.18
C THR A 89 -11.57 -1.74 14.58
N THR A 90 -11.44 -2.20 13.33
CA THR A 90 -12.50 -2.96 12.64
C THR A 90 -12.67 -4.36 13.22
N GLY A 91 -13.88 -4.90 13.12
CA GLY A 91 -14.25 -6.20 13.66
C GLY A 91 -13.50 -7.41 13.07
N PRO A 92 -13.75 -8.62 13.62
CA PRO A 92 -14.76 -8.92 14.64
C PRO A 92 -14.40 -8.36 16.03
N HIS A 93 -15.38 -7.77 16.71
CA HIS A 93 -15.19 -7.16 18.03
C HIS A 93 -15.39 -8.17 19.16
N ARG A 94 -14.60 -8.02 20.23
CA ARG A 94 -14.90 -8.61 21.53
C ARG A 94 -15.41 -7.52 22.46
N ARG A 95 -16.71 -7.54 22.76
CA ARG A 95 -17.31 -6.61 23.73
C ARG A 95 -16.85 -6.92 25.15
N ILE A 96 -16.48 -5.88 25.89
CA ILE A 96 -16.12 -5.93 27.30
C ILE A 96 -16.96 -4.86 28.02
N ASP A 97 -17.64 -5.24 29.09
CA ASP A 97 -18.30 -4.29 30.01
C ASP A 97 -17.40 -4.15 31.26
N PRO A 98 -16.54 -3.12 31.32
CA PRO A 98 -15.57 -2.97 32.40
C PRO A 98 -16.27 -2.58 33.71
N ALA A 99 -15.76 -3.08 34.83
CA ALA A 99 -16.20 -2.64 36.15
C ALA A 99 -15.74 -1.19 36.39
N VAL A 100 -16.64 -0.35 36.92
CA VAL A 100 -16.31 1.02 37.35
C VAL A 100 -15.92 0.98 38.82
N GLN A 101 -14.69 1.38 39.12
CA GLN A 101 -14.17 1.48 40.48
C GLN A 101 -13.84 2.95 40.78
N LEU A 102 -14.33 3.45 41.92
CA LEU A 102 -13.95 4.76 42.41
C LEU A 102 -12.58 4.66 43.07
N LEU A 103 -11.60 5.37 42.52
CA LEU A 103 -10.24 5.40 43.05
C LEU A 103 -10.12 6.45 44.18
N PRO A 104 -9.34 6.19 45.23
CA PRO A 104 -9.01 7.20 46.23
C PRO A 104 -8.02 8.23 45.67
N ASP A 105 -7.92 9.39 46.33
CA ASP A 105 -6.94 10.43 45.95
C ASP A 105 -5.49 9.98 46.22
N GLU A 106 -5.29 9.16 47.26
CA GLU A 106 -4.01 8.58 47.65
C GLU A 106 -4.21 7.20 48.29
N ALA A 107 -3.21 6.33 48.15
CA ALA A 107 -3.21 5.05 48.85
C ALA A 107 -2.71 5.20 50.30
N THR A 108 -3.32 4.46 51.23
CA THR A 108 -2.98 4.56 52.67
C THR A 108 -1.68 3.83 53.05
N GLY A 109 -1.15 2.99 52.16
CA GLY A 109 0.13 2.29 52.33
C GLY A 109 0.32 1.14 51.33
N PRO A 110 1.44 0.40 51.41
CA PRO A 110 1.78 -0.63 50.42
C PRO A 110 0.84 -1.85 50.37
N ASN A 111 0.03 -2.05 51.41
CA ASN A 111 -0.95 -3.13 51.49
C ASN A 111 -2.38 -2.68 51.14
N ASP A 112 -2.56 -1.41 50.77
CA ASP A 112 -3.83 -0.88 50.28
C ASP A 112 -4.17 -1.55 48.93
N GLU A 113 -5.45 -1.86 48.70
CA GLU A 113 -5.88 -2.46 47.43
C GLU A 113 -5.61 -1.53 46.23
N PHE A 114 -5.56 -0.21 46.47
CA PHE A 114 -5.22 0.81 45.48
C PHE A 114 -3.76 1.26 45.56
N ALA A 115 -2.88 0.57 46.30
CA ALA A 115 -1.45 0.92 46.39
C ALA A 115 -0.75 1.06 45.02
N TRP A 116 -1.28 0.39 44.00
CA TRP A 116 -0.79 0.48 42.63
C TRP A 116 -0.91 1.88 42.00
N ILE A 117 -1.83 2.73 42.45
CA ILE A 117 -1.98 4.10 41.92
C ILE A 117 -0.78 4.98 42.28
N GLU A 118 -0.02 4.60 43.31
CA GLU A 118 1.20 5.29 43.76
C GLU A 118 2.48 4.78 43.08
N TYR A 119 2.37 3.80 42.17
CA TYR A 119 3.54 3.22 41.52
C TYR A 119 4.16 4.17 40.50
N GLU A 120 5.39 4.63 40.79
CA GLU A 120 6.17 5.56 39.96
C GLU A 120 7.05 4.85 38.91
N GLY A 121 7.01 3.52 38.83
CA GLY A 121 7.76 2.77 37.83
C GLY A 121 7.05 2.72 36.47
N ILE A 122 7.45 1.74 35.67
CA ILE A 122 6.82 1.43 34.39
C ILE A 122 6.01 0.14 34.47
N TRP A 123 4.90 0.09 33.75
CA TRP A 123 3.97 -1.04 33.75
C TRP A 123 4.27 -2.00 32.60
N GLY A 124 4.66 -3.23 32.94
CA GLY A 124 5.03 -4.28 31.98
C GLY A 124 6.55 -4.42 31.81
N GLN A 125 6.97 -4.92 30.65
CA GLN A 125 8.37 -5.22 30.36
C GLN A 125 9.27 -3.98 30.41
N TYR A 126 10.43 -4.09 31.05
CA TYR A 126 11.53 -3.13 30.88
C TYR A 126 12.52 -3.62 29.83
N GLU A 127 12.91 -2.75 28.91
CA GLU A 127 13.95 -3.01 27.91
C GLU A 127 15.04 -1.95 27.96
N LYS A 128 16.30 -2.40 27.87
CA LYS A 128 17.49 -1.55 27.96
C LYS A 128 17.51 -0.38 26.96
N ASN A 129 16.87 -0.55 25.81
CA ASN A 129 16.83 0.44 24.72
C ASN A 129 15.46 1.14 24.60
N GLY A 130 14.54 0.95 25.55
CA GLY A 130 13.30 1.74 25.71
C GLY A 130 12.18 1.52 24.69
N LEU A 131 12.47 1.06 23.47
CA LEU A 131 11.50 1.06 22.36
C LEU A 131 10.22 0.26 22.64
N TYR A 132 10.31 -0.88 23.32
CA TYR A 132 9.13 -1.64 23.78
C TYR A 132 9.00 -1.70 25.31
N SER A 133 9.68 -0.81 26.04
CA SER A 133 9.48 -0.71 27.48
C SER A 133 8.07 -0.24 27.81
N GLY A 134 7.47 -0.80 28.85
CA GLY A 134 6.21 -0.36 29.40
C GLY A 134 6.20 1.13 29.72
N ILE A 135 5.00 1.68 29.85
CA ILE A 135 4.82 3.11 30.13
C ILE A 135 4.62 3.39 31.61
N SER A 136 4.86 4.63 32.02
CA SER A 136 4.55 5.08 33.37
C SER A 136 3.03 5.06 33.62
N GLY A 137 2.64 4.76 34.86
CA GLY A 137 1.23 4.73 35.25
C GLY A 137 0.59 6.11 35.44
N PRO A 138 -0.69 6.13 35.86
CA PRO A 138 -1.47 7.35 36.08
C PRO A 138 -0.77 8.40 36.93
N LYS A 139 -0.02 8.00 37.97
CA LYS A 139 0.67 8.91 38.90
C LYS A 139 1.59 9.93 38.21
N LEU A 140 2.32 9.49 37.19
CA LEU A 140 3.33 10.29 36.50
C LEU A 140 2.83 10.88 35.18
N ALA A 141 1.63 10.50 34.76
CA ALA A 141 1.13 10.80 33.44
C ALA A 141 0.28 12.09 33.46
N ARG A 142 0.69 13.08 32.67
CA ARG A 142 -0.01 14.37 32.50
C ARG A 142 -1.53 14.26 32.26
N PRO A 143 -2.05 13.28 31.50
CA PRO A 143 -3.49 13.15 31.34
C PRO A 143 -4.24 13.05 32.66
N TRP A 144 -3.68 12.43 33.71
CA TRP A 144 -4.35 12.31 35.01
C TRP A 144 -4.12 13.52 35.92
N SER A 145 -2.92 14.12 35.91
CA SER A 145 -2.62 15.28 36.77
C SER A 145 -3.19 16.61 36.24
N GLU A 146 -3.30 16.77 34.92
CA GLU A 146 -3.83 17.98 34.27
C GLU A 146 -4.91 17.63 33.22
N PRO A 147 -6.06 17.06 33.64
CA PRO A 147 -7.04 16.46 32.73
C PRO A 147 -7.57 17.42 31.66
N PHE A 148 -7.91 18.65 32.04
CA PHE A 148 -8.44 19.65 31.11
C PHE A 148 -7.37 20.29 30.22
N SER A 149 -6.14 20.45 30.71
CA SER A 149 -5.02 20.91 29.87
C SER A 149 -4.64 19.87 28.82
N TRP A 150 -4.67 18.59 29.19
CA TRP A 150 -4.50 17.48 28.25
C TRP A 150 -5.62 17.46 27.21
N GLU A 151 -6.88 17.50 27.63
CA GLU A 151 -8.05 17.52 26.76
C GLU A 151 -7.99 18.72 25.77
N ALA A 152 -7.63 19.90 26.25
CA ALA A 152 -7.49 21.09 25.42
C ALA A 152 -6.49 20.88 24.27
N SER A 153 -5.47 20.05 24.48
CA SER A 153 -4.45 19.74 23.48
C SER A 153 -4.80 18.65 22.47
N LEU A 154 -5.94 17.97 22.65
CA LEU A 154 -6.37 16.91 21.74
C LEU A 154 -6.95 17.47 20.43
N ARG A 155 -6.80 16.68 19.37
CA ARG A 155 -7.41 16.92 18.06
C ARG A 155 -8.92 16.66 18.10
N ASN A 156 -9.66 17.31 17.20
CA ASN A 156 -11.11 17.14 17.08
C ASN A 156 -11.52 15.98 16.14
N TRP A 157 -10.55 15.37 15.46
CA TRP A 157 -10.77 14.20 14.61
C TRP A 157 -9.52 13.33 14.55
N SER A 158 -9.69 12.03 14.29
CA SER A 158 -8.62 11.14 13.83
C SER A 158 -8.72 10.88 12.34
N GLU A 159 -7.57 10.62 11.72
CA GLU A 159 -7.41 10.41 10.27
C GLU A 159 -7.93 9.04 9.84
N LYS A 160 -9.27 8.91 9.77
CA LYS A 160 -9.94 7.67 9.33
C LYS A 160 -9.66 7.43 7.84
N LEU A 161 -9.10 6.27 7.54
CA LEU A 161 -8.96 5.76 6.18
C LEU A 161 -10.35 5.40 5.64
N PRO A 162 -10.65 5.76 4.39
CA PRO A 162 -11.91 5.36 3.78
C PRO A 162 -12.10 3.85 3.74
N GLU A 163 -13.34 3.42 3.99
CA GLU A 163 -13.71 2.01 4.02
C GLU A 163 -13.89 1.41 2.61
N ARG A 164 -14.09 2.27 1.60
CA ARG A 164 -14.34 1.87 0.21
C ARG A 164 -13.22 2.32 -0.69
N GLU A 165 -12.64 1.37 -1.41
CA GLU A 165 -11.78 1.67 -2.55
C GLU A 165 -12.65 2.17 -3.71
N ALA A 166 -12.39 3.38 -4.20
CA ALA A 166 -12.99 3.83 -5.47
C ALA A 166 -12.07 3.46 -6.64
N LEU A 167 -12.66 3.01 -7.74
CA LEU A 167 -11.97 2.68 -8.99
C LEU A 167 -10.96 1.50 -8.90
N GLY A 168 -11.00 0.69 -7.84
CA GLY A 168 -10.19 -0.53 -7.67
C GLY A 168 -8.68 -0.31 -7.54
N PHE A 169 -8.29 0.84 -6.98
CA PHE A 169 -6.91 1.14 -6.61
C PHE A 169 -6.84 1.68 -5.19
N ASP A 170 -6.12 0.99 -4.31
CA ASP A 170 -5.94 1.37 -2.91
C ASP A 170 -4.50 1.81 -2.59
N PRO A 171 -4.19 3.11 -2.75
CA PRO A 171 -2.88 3.63 -2.40
C PRO A 171 -2.63 3.61 -0.89
N LEU A 172 -3.68 3.75 -0.08
CA LEU A 172 -3.56 3.80 1.38
C LEU A 172 -3.34 2.40 1.97
N GLY A 173 -4.01 1.36 1.46
CA GLY A 173 -3.70 -0.03 1.83
C GLY A 173 -2.29 -0.45 1.41
N SER A 174 -1.83 -0.02 0.23
CA SER A 174 -0.44 -0.23 -0.21
C SER A 174 0.57 0.40 0.75
N PHE A 175 0.30 1.62 1.21
CA PHE A 175 1.07 2.29 2.25
C PHE A 175 1.07 1.48 3.56
N CYS A 176 -0.11 1.09 4.05
CA CYS A 176 -0.25 0.32 5.28
C CYS A 176 0.52 -1.00 5.22
N PHE A 177 0.50 -1.69 4.07
CA PHE A 177 1.26 -2.91 3.84
C PHE A 177 2.78 -2.67 3.92
N VAL A 178 3.29 -1.64 3.23
CA VAL A 178 4.72 -1.33 3.24
C VAL A 178 5.19 -0.96 4.65
N VAL A 179 4.41 -0.15 5.37
CA VAL A 179 4.73 0.23 6.76
C VAL A 179 4.66 -0.99 7.70
N SER A 180 3.69 -1.89 7.52
CA SER A 180 3.60 -3.10 8.35
C SER A 180 4.79 -4.04 8.12
N LEU A 181 5.26 -4.18 6.87
CA LEU A 181 6.43 -4.96 6.52
C LEU A 181 7.71 -4.34 7.12
N GLY A 182 7.86 -3.02 7.00
CA GLY A 182 8.97 -2.28 7.62
C GLY A 182 8.98 -2.42 9.15
N SER A 183 7.82 -2.24 9.80
CA SER A 183 7.66 -2.43 11.24
C SER A 183 7.98 -3.85 11.67
N SER A 184 7.53 -4.86 10.92
CA SER A 184 7.81 -6.27 11.23
C SER A 184 9.30 -6.60 11.13
N LEU A 185 9.98 -6.08 10.11
CA LEU A 185 11.42 -6.23 9.95
C LEU A 185 12.17 -5.54 11.09
N LEU A 186 11.83 -4.28 11.39
CA LEU A 186 12.43 -3.53 12.50
C LEU A 186 12.25 -4.25 13.83
N ASN A 187 11.04 -4.71 14.13
CA ASN A 187 10.74 -5.48 15.33
C ASN A 187 11.59 -6.75 15.41
N THR A 188 11.80 -7.45 14.30
CA THR A 188 12.63 -8.65 14.23
C THR A 188 14.10 -8.33 14.49
N VAL A 189 14.62 -7.24 13.89
CA VAL A 189 15.97 -6.72 14.11
C VAL A 189 16.20 -6.35 15.56
N TYR A 190 15.22 -5.69 16.17
CA TYR A 190 15.33 -5.22 17.54
C TYR A 190 15.24 -6.37 18.56
N GLN A 191 14.24 -7.25 18.44
CA GLN A 191 14.01 -8.32 19.40
C GLN A 191 15.03 -9.45 19.28
N ASN A 192 15.51 -9.72 18.06
CA ASN A 192 16.46 -10.80 17.82
C ASN A 192 17.61 -10.35 16.90
N PRO A 193 18.52 -9.48 17.38
CA PRO A 193 19.55 -8.86 16.53
C PRO A 193 20.51 -9.88 15.90
N ARG A 194 20.72 -11.04 16.54
CA ARG A 194 21.58 -12.10 16.01
C ARG A 194 20.93 -12.88 14.86
N THR A 195 19.66 -13.28 15.00
CA THR A 195 18.94 -14.00 13.93
C THR A 195 18.55 -13.06 12.79
N ALA A 196 18.13 -11.83 13.12
CA ALA A 196 17.88 -10.81 12.12
C ALA A 196 19.16 -10.37 11.41
N GLY A 197 20.27 -10.21 12.14
CA GLY A 197 21.58 -9.95 11.56
C GLY A 197 22.03 -11.06 10.61
N GLY A 198 21.85 -12.33 10.99
CA GLY A 198 22.09 -13.48 10.11
C GLY A 198 21.17 -13.49 8.88
N GLY A 199 19.87 -13.24 9.05
CA GLY A 199 18.90 -13.15 7.96
C GLY A 199 19.19 -12.01 7.00
N ILE A 200 19.54 -10.82 7.51
CA ILE A 200 19.97 -9.66 6.74
C ILE A 200 21.31 -9.93 6.04
N LEU A 201 22.28 -10.57 6.71
CA LEU A 201 23.53 -10.99 6.08
C LEU A 201 23.30 -12.01 4.97
N VAL A 202 22.38 -12.96 5.14
CA VAL A 202 22.01 -13.91 4.08
C VAL A 202 21.27 -13.18 2.96
N LEU A 203 20.36 -12.26 3.25
CA LEU A 203 19.66 -11.44 2.25
C LEU A 203 20.64 -10.55 1.48
N LEU A 204 21.57 -9.89 2.17
CA LEU A 204 22.61 -9.06 1.58
C LEU A 204 23.63 -9.90 0.84
N ALA A 205 24.08 -11.04 1.36
CA ALA A 205 24.98 -11.96 0.66
C ALA A 205 24.30 -12.62 -0.54
N THR A 206 22.99 -12.86 -0.48
CA THR A 206 22.19 -13.32 -1.61
C THR A 206 22.03 -12.19 -2.61
N ALA A 207 21.68 -10.98 -2.18
CA ALA A 207 21.55 -9.82 -3.07
C ALA A 207 22.89 -9.44 -3.72
N VAL A 208 23.99 -9.46 -2.96
CA VAL A 208 25.36 -9.25 -3.43
C VAL A 208 25.80 -10.42 -4.30
N GLY A 209 25.50 -11.67 -3.94
CA GLY A 209 25.78 -12.83 -4.79
C GLY A 209 25.02 -12.77 -6.11
N LEU A 210 23.75 -12.39 -6.07
CA LEU A 210 22.90 -12.11 -7.23
C LEU A 210 23.41 -10.89 -8.03
N LEU A 211 23.94 -9.86 -7.39
CA LEU A 211 24.57 -8.71 -8.05
C LEU A 211 25.93 -9.08 -8.67
N VAL A 212 26.76 -9.86 -7.99
CA VAL A 212 28.12 -10.23 -8.41
C VAL A 212 28.09 -11.32 -9.49
N VAL A 213 27.19 -12.30 -9.36
CA VAL A 213 26.98 -13.36 -10.36
C VAL A 213 26.12 -12.86 -11.53
N GLY A 214 25.25 -11.88 -11.27
CA GLY A 214 24.21 -11.45 -12.20
C GLY A 214 24.42 -10.14 -12.93
N VAL A 215 25.37 -9.32 -12.47
CA VAL A 215 25.75 -8.08 -13.15
C VAL A 215 27.15 -8.26 -13.71
N PRO A 216 27.32 -8.47 -15.02
CA PRO A 216 28.61 -8.23 -15.64
C PRO A 216 29.02 -6.79 -15.32
N GLN A 217 30.11 -6.63 -14.56
CA GLN A 217 30.63 -5.38 -13.98
C GLN A 217 30.96 -4.26 -14.99
N ARG A 218 30.57 -4.37 -16.26
CA ARG A 218 31.06 -3.54 -17.36
C ARG A 218 30.08 -2.50 -17.93
N ARG A 219 28.88 -2.28 -17.38
CA ARG A 219 27.90 -1.36 -18.03
C ARG A 219 27.23 -0.28 -17.18
N PHE A 220 27.71 0.01 -15.97
CA PHE A 220 27.25 1.19 -15.23
C PHE A 220 27.90 2.52 -15.68
N GLY A 221 28.83 2.47 -16.65
CA GLY A 221 29.51 3.62 -17.22
C GLY A 221 29.21 3.87 -18.71
N ALA A 222 27.97 3.66 -19.16
CA ALA A 222 27.61 4.09 -20.51
C ALA A 222 27.67 5.62 -20.57
N LYS A 223 28.62 6.16 -21.36
CA LYS A 223 28.78 7.60 -21.62
C LYS A 223 27.43 8.20 -22.04
N ALA A 224 27.18 9.43 -21.60
CA ALA A 224 26.02 10.20 -22.05
C ALA A 224 26.05 10.30 -23.59
N PRO A 225 24.90 10.07 -24.27
CA PRO A 225 24.83 10.11 -25.73
C PRO A 225 25.22 11.49 -26.26
N THR A 226 26.09 11.52 -27.27
CA THR A 226 26.71 12.74 -27.82
C THR A 226 25.99 13.26 -29.07
N ARG A 227 24.95 12.59 -29.59
CA ARG A 227 24.25 12.98 -30.83
C ARG A 227 22.77 13.39 -30.63
N PRO A 228 22.27 14.45 -31.29
CA PRO A 228 20.87 14.91 -31.19
C PRO A 228 19.81 13.90 -31.70
N ASP A 229 20.21 13.03 -32.62
CA ASP A 229 19.46 11.91 -33.20
C ASP A 229 19.28 10.74 -32.21
N ASP A 230 19.97 10.76 -31.06
CA ASP A 230 19.82 9.74 -30.00
C ASP A 230 18.51 9.80 -29.21
N TYR A 231 17.70 10.84 -29.42
CA TYR A 231 16.49 11.10 -28.65
C TYR A 231 15.20 10.68 -29.34
N SER A 232 15.23 10.04 -30.52
CA SER A 232 14.00 9.64 -31.21
C SER A 232 13.27 8.51 -30.46
N PRO A 233 12.09 8.77 -29.88
CA PRO A 233 11.36 7.75 -29.12
C PRO A 233 10.82 6.62 -30.01
N PHE A 234 10.73 6.86 -31.33
CA PHE A 234 10.14 5.97 -32.33
C PHE A 234 11.10 4.92 -32.90
N VAL A 235 12.38 4.95 -32.52
CA VAL A 235 13.31 3.86 -32.86
C VAL A 235 13.19 2.79 -31.77
N PHE A 236 12.32 1.80 -32.01
CA PHE A 236 11.98 0.77 -31.02
C PHE A 236 13.10 -0.27 -30.83
N GLN A 237 13.79 -0.69 -31.90
CA GLN A 237 14.90 -1.64 -31.83
C GLN A 237 16.22 -0.94 -31.51
N ARG A 238 16.41 -0.54 -30.25
CA ARG A 238 17.63 0.12 -29.79
C ARG A 238 18.01 -0.31 -28.39
N HIS A 239 19.31 -0.43 -28.12
CA HIS A 239 19.79 -0.59 -26.75
C HIS A 239 19.48 0.68 -25.93
N ARG A 240 18.66 0.54 -24.88
CA ARG A 240 18.27 1.65 -23.98
C ARG A 240 18.56 1.30 -22.52
N ASN A 241 19.12 2.25 -21.79
CA ASN A 241 19.24 2.18 -20.33
C ASN A 241 17.87 2.46 -19.68
N LEU A 242 17.67 2.06 -18.42
CA LEU A 242 16.37 2.22 -17.74
C LEU A 242 15.87 3.68 -17.72
N GLY A 243 16.76 4.66 -17.48
CA GLY A 243 16.40 6.08 -17.53
C GLY A 243 16.00 6.57 -18.93
N GLN A 244 16.63 6.03 -19.99
CA GLN A 244 16.26 6.34 -21.38
C GLN A 244 14.90 5.73 -21.75
N ILE A 245 14.58 4.54 -21.22
CA ILE A 245 13.26 3.91 -21.38
C ILE A 245 12.18 4.80 -20.73
N GLY A 246 12.40 5.25 -19.50
CA GLY A 246 11.46 6.14 -18.80
C GLY A 246 11.25 7.45 -19.55
N ARG A 247 12.33 8.11 -19.99
CA ARG A 247 12.24 9.36 -20.77
C ARG A 247 11.54 9.16 -22.12
N ALA A 248 11.87 8.09 -22.84
CA ALA A 248 11.19 7.77 -24.10
C ALA A 248 9.71 7.47 -23.88
N GLY A 249 9.36 6.77 -22.79
CA GLY A 249 7.98 6.53 -22.38
C GLY A 249 7.22 7.84 -22.14
N LEU A 250 7.83 8.80 -21.41
CA LEU A 250 7.25 10.12 -21.16
C LEU A 250 7.03 10.92 -22.45
N VAL A 251 7.97 10.85 -23.40
CA VAL A 251 7.83 11.52 -24.70
C VAL A 251 6.73 10.85 -25.54
N LEU A 252 6.66 9.52 -25.57
CA LEU A 252 5.58 8.81 -26.27
C LEU A 252 4.22 9.14 -25.66
N TYR A 253 4.12 9.10 -24.34
CA TYR A 253 2.89 9.42 -23.62
C TYR A 253 2.45 10.86 -23.89
N SER A 254 3.34 11.84 -23.71
CA SER A 254 2.98 13.25 -23.92
C SER A 254 2.58 13.58 -25.36
N ARG A 255 3.23 12.97 -26.36
CA ARG A 255 2.87 13.18 -27.78
C ARG A 255 1.56 12.50 -28.18
N ASN A 256 1.17 11.43 -27.50
CA ASN A 256 -0.04 10.65 -27.82
C ASN A 256 -0.98 10.56 -26.60
N TRP A 257 -1.04 11.63 -25.80
CA TRP A 257 -1.68 11.57 -24.47
C TRP A 257 -3.16 11.20 -24.57
N LEU A 258 -3.86 11.67 -25.61
CA LEU A 258 -5.27 11.33 -25.86
C LEU A 258 -5.46 9.83 -26.08
N LEU A 259 -4.59 9.18 -26.86
CA LEU A 259 -4.66 7.74 -27.13
C LEU A 259 -4.44 6.95 -25.84
N PHE A 260 -3.38 7.27 -25.09
CA PHE A 260 -3.02 6.53 -23.88
C PHE A 260 -3.97 6.80 -22.72
N ALA A 261 -4.48 8.04 -22.58
CA ALA A 261 -5.54 8.36 -21.63
C ALA A 261 -6.86 7.67 -22.00
N ALA A 262 -7.21 7.55 -23.28
CA ALA A 262 -8.40 6.79 -23.71
C ALA A 262 -8.27 5.29 -23.39
N ILE A 263 -7.07 4.72 -23.55
CA ILE A 263 -6.79 3.34 -23.11
C ILE A 263 -6.92 3.23 -21.58
N GLY A 264 -6.33 4.18 -20.84
CA GLY A 264 -6.40 4.25 -19.38
C GLY A 264 -7.82 4.50 -18.83
N ALA A 265 -8.68 5.18 -19.58
CA ALA A 265 -10.06 5.45 -19.20
C ALA A 265 -10.90 4.18 -19.03
N VAL A 266 -10.48 3.05 -19.63
CA VAL A 266 -11.10 1.74 -19.37
C VAL A 266 -10.96 1.33 -17.92
N PHE A 267 -9.81 1.63 -17.28
CA PHE A 267 -9.63 1.37 -15.85
C PHE A 267 -10.66 2.14 -15.02
N VAL A 268 -10.83 3.43 -15.33
CA VAL A 268 -11.81 4.30 -14.65
C VAL A 268 -13.23 3.81 -14.90
N ALA A 269 -13.58 3.44 -16.13
CA ALA A 269 -14.92 2.96 -16.48
C ALA A 269 -15.26 1.65 -15.76
N LEU A 270 -14.36 0.67 -15.79
CA LEU A 270 -14.55 -0.61 -15.11
C LEU A 270 -14.53 -0.45 -13.58
N GLY A 271 -13.68 0.43 -13.06
CA GLY A 271 -13.64 0.78 -11.65
C GLY A 271 -14.95 1.42 -11.17
N THR A 272 -15.50 2.38 -11.92
CA THR A 272 -16.81 2.99 -11.63
C THR A 272 -17.92 1.95 -11.66
N LEU A 273 -17.89 1.04 -12.65
CA LEU A 273 -18.86 -0.06 -12.72
C LEU A 273 -18.75 -0.99 -11.52
N ALA A 274 -17.53 -1.37 -11.12
CA ALA A 274 -17.29 -2.21 -9.94
C ALA A 274 -17.80 -1.52 -8.66
N SER A 275 -17.50 -0.23 -8.47
CA SER A 275 -18.00 0.55 -7.33
C SER A 275 -19.53 0.69 -7.35
N ALA A 276 -20.15 0.88 -8.53
CA ALA A 276 -21.61 0.95 -8.67
C ALA A 276 -22.31 -0.38 -8.37
N ILE A 277 -21.63 -1.51 -8.57
CA ILE A 277 -22.13 -2.84 -8.20
C ILE A 277 -21.92 -3.10 -6.70
N GLN A 278 -20.74 -2.76 -6.16
CA GLN A 278 -20.41 -2.96 -4.74
C GLN A 278 -21.30 -2.13 -3.82
N GLY A 279 -21.53 -0.85 -4.14
CA GLY A 279 -22.25 0.08 -3.29
C GLY A 279 -23.60 -0.45 -2.79
N PRO A 280 -24.53 -0.84 -3.69
CA PRO A 280 -25.82 -1.39 -3.29
C PRO A 280 -25.72 -2.73 -2.55
N LEU A 281 -24.79 -3.61 -2.94
CA LEU A 281 -24.63 -4.93 -2.32
C LEU A 281 -24.15 -4.84 -0.87
N VAL A 282 -23.25 -3.91 -0.58
CA VAL A 282 -22.77 -3.63 0.79
C VAL A 282 -23.88 -2.98 1.63
N ILE A 283 -24.74 -2.15 1.02
CA ILE A 283 -25.83 -1.46 1.74
C ILE A 283 -27.02 -2.39 2.01
N SER A 284 -27.25 -3.40 1.17
CA SER A 284 -28.26 -4.42 1.44
C SER A 284 -27.72 -5.45 2.42
N ASP A 285 -28.47 -5.79 3.47
CA ASP A 285 -28.17 -6.89 4.43
C ASP A 285 -27.99 -8.29 3.77
N LEU A 286 -27.95 -8.39 2.43
CA LEU A 286 -27.51 -9.57 1.68
C LEU A 286 -26.10 -10.04 2.07
N VAL A 287 -25.29 -9.16 2.66
CA VAL A 287 -23.89 -9.40 3.07
C VAL A 287 -23.78 -9.38 4.60
N ASP A 288 -24.74 -10.00 5.31
CA ASP A 288 -24.80 -10.09 6.78
C ASP A 288 -23.66 -10.90 7.46
N SER A 289 -22.60 -11.22 6.72
CA SER A 289 -21.45 -11.95 7.24
C SER A 289 -20.24 -11.03 7.31
N PRO A 290 -19.50 -11.01 8.44
CA PRO A 290 -18.28 -10.21 8.59
C PRO A 290 -17.18 -10.61 7.58
N PHE A 291 -17.34 -11.72 6.88
CA PHE A 291 -16.43 -12.18 5.82
C PHE A 291 -16.90 -11.81 4.42
N ALA A 292 -18.19 -11.58 4.21
CA ALA A 292 -18.76 -11.47 2.86
C ALA A 292 -18.43 -10.13 2.20
N GLU A 293 -18.41 -9.02 2.94
CA GLU A 293 -18.00 -7.72 2.41
C GLU A 293 -16.51 -7.69 2.03
N PRO A 294 -15.56 -8.10 2.90
CA PRO A 294 -14.16 -8.20 2.52
C PRO A 294 -13.92 -9.10 1.31
N ILE A 295 -14.61 -10.25 1.22
CA ILE A 295 -14.52 -11.15 0.06
C ILE A 295 -15.06 -10.48 -1.21
N LEU A 296 -16.19 -9.78 -1.13
CA LEU A 296 -16.78 -9.07 -2.27
C LEU A 296 -15.86 -7.97 -2.79
N VAL A 297 -15.27 -7.17 -1.89
CA VAL A 297 -14.30 -6.12 -2.24
C VAL A 297 -13.06 -6.73 -2.87
N LEU A 298 -12.45 -7.75 -2.25
CA LEU A 298 -11.25 -8.41 -2.79
C LEU A 298 -11.50 -9.04 -4.17
N THR A 299 -12.65 -9.70 -4.33
CA THR A 299 -12.96 -10.43 -5.56
C THR A 299 -13.32 -9.51 -6.70
N LEU A 300 -14.28 -8.59 -6.51
CA LEU A 300 -14.72 -7.72 -7.60
C LEU A 300 -13.68 -6.64 -7.91
N GLY A 301 -13.09 -6.01 -6.89
CA GLY A 301 -12.02 -5.03 -7.06
C GLY A 301 -10.76 -5.66 -7.67
N GLY A 302 -10.32 -6.80 -7.13
CA GLY A 302 -9.17 -7.54 -7.66
C GLY A 302 -9.38 -8.02 -9.10
N LEU A 303 -10.56 -8.58 -9.41
CA LEU A 303 -10.90 -8.99 -10.77
C LEU A 303 -10.93 -7.80 -11.73
N GLN A 304 -11.53 -6.68 -11.31
CA GLN A 304 -11.54 -5.46 -12.10
C GLN A 304 -10.12 -4.96 -12.38
N ALA A 305 -9.25 -4.88 -11.37
CA ALA A 305 -7.87 -4.44 -11.55
C ALA A 305 -7.11 -5.35 -12.54
N ILE A 306 -7.26 -6.67 -12.42
CA ILE A 306 -6.64 -7.65 -13.33
C ILE A 306 -7.13 -7.44 -14.76
N ILE A 307 -8.44 -7.33 -14.97
CA ILE A 307 -9.02 -7.15 -16.31
C ILE A 307 -8.57 -5.83 -16.91
N SER A 308 -8.63 -4.73 -16.16
CA SER A 308 -8.20 -3.41 -16.62
C SER A 308 -6.73 -3.40 -17.02
N LEU A 309 -5.84 -3.98 -16.20
CA LEU A 309 -4.42 -4.06 -16.51
C LEU A 309 -4.13 -4.91 -17.75
N LEU A 310 -4.85 -6.02 -17.95
CA LEU A 310 -4.73 -6.81 -19.17
C LEU A 310 -5.15 -6.02 -20.42
N ILE A 311 -6.26 -5.28 -20.35
CA ILE A 311 -6.72 -4.44 -21.46
C ILE A 311 -5.71 -3.31 -21.74
N ILE A 312 -5.21 -2.64 -20.70
CA ILE A 312 -4.20 -1.58 -20.86
C ILE A 312 -2.91 -2.14 -21.48
N GLU A 313 -2.36 -3.22 -20.93
CA GLU A 313 -1.12 -3.83 -21.43
C GLU A 313 -1.25 -4.31 -22.88
N THR A 314 -2.35 -4.97 -23.21
CA THR A 314 -2.61 -5.46 -24.58
C THR A 314 -2.78 -4.30 -25.56
N SER A 315 -3.58 -3.30 -25.21
CA SER A 315 -3.85 -2.13 -26.06
C SER A 315 -2.58 -1.34 -26.32
N ILE A 316 -1.77 -1.09 -25.29
CA ILE A 316 -0.49 -0.37 -25.44
C ILE A 316 0.51 -1.18 -26.26
N THR A 317 0.55 -2.49 -26.08
CA THR A 317 1.41 -3.36 -26.90
C THR A 317 1.02 -3.30 -28.38
N VAL A 318 -0.27 -3.31 -28.70
CA VAL A 318 -0.79 -3.13 -30.07
C VAL A 318 -0.44 -1.73 -30.60
N SER A 319 -0.68 -0.66 -29.84
CA SER A 319 -0.34 0.71 -30.24
C SER A 319 1.13 0.86 -30.59
N LEU A 320 2.03 0.35 -29.74
CA LEU A 320 3.47 0.45 -29.96
C LEU A 320 3.92 -0.43 -31.13
N ARG A 321 3.24 -1.55 -31.41
CA ARG A 321 3.47 -2.35 -32.62
C ARG A 321 3.14 -1.55 -33.88
N GLU A 322 1.99 -0.88 -33.92
CA GLU A 322 1.60 -0.07 -35.07
C GLU A 322 2.53 1.12 -35.28
N MET A 323 2.92 1.80 -34.21
CA MET A 323 3.91 2.88 -34.26
C MET A 323 5.28 2.36 -34.76
N ALA A 324 5.69 1.16 -34.34
CA ALA A 324 6.93 0.53 -34.80
C ALA A 324 6.89 0.17 -36.29
N ASP A 325 5.71 -0.18 -36.81
CA ASP A 325 5.47 -0.43 -38.23
C ASP A 325 5.27 0.88 -39.04
N GLY A 326 5.46 2.06 -38.43
CA GLY A 326 5.31 3.37 -39.07
C GLY A 326 3.86 3.80 -39.29
N ARG A 327 2.88 3.13 -38.68
CA ARG A 327 1.45 3.48 -38.73
C ARG A 327 1.07 4.36 -37.55
N SER A 328 0.04 5.19 -37.74
CA SER A 328 -0.58 5.97 -36.66
C SER A 328 -1.73 5.17 -36.04
N PRO A 329 -1.63 4.75 -34.77
CA PRO A 329 -2.67 3.95 -34.14
C PRO A 329 -3.96 4.76 -33.93
N SER A 330 -5.09 4.18 -34.33
CA SER A 330 -6.42 4.71 -34.04
C SER A 330 -7.00 4.02 -32.81
N ILE A 331 -7.75 4.76 -31.98
CA ILE A 331 -8.37 4.21 -30.76
C ILE A 331 -9.23 2.96 -31.07
N PRO A 332 -10.15 2.97 -32.06
CA PRO A 332 -10.97 1.80 -32.36
C PRO A 332 -10.17 0.58 -32.84
N ASP A 333 -9.11 0.80 -33.64
CA ASP A 333 -8.31 -0.30 -34.18
C ASP A 333 -7.45 -0.94 -33.10
N VAL A 334 -6.89 -0.14 -32.19
CA VAL A 334 -6.16 -0.62 -31.01
C VAL A 334 -7.04 -1.49 -30.13
N PHE A 335 -8.28 -1.06 -29.82
CA PHE A 335 -9.20 -1.87 -29.02
C PHE A 335 -9.63 -3.15 -29.74
N ARG A 336 -9.84 -3.10 -31.07
CA ARG A 336 -10.15 -4.30 -31.85
C ARG A 336 -8.99 -5.30 -31.82
N GLY A 337 -7.74 -4.82 -31.95
CA GLY A 337 -6.54 -5.63 -31.85
C GLY A 337 -6.32 -6.22 -30.45
N ALA A 338 -6.60 -5.43 -29.40
CA ALA A 338 -6.54 -5.88 -28.01
C ALA A 338 -7.58 -6.98 -27.73
N LEU A 339 -8.83 -6.79 -28.18
CA LEU A 339 -9.91 -7.78 -28.04
C LEU A 339 -9.61 -9.07 -28.81
N ALA A 340 -9.05 -8.98 -30.03
CA ALA A 340 -8.64 -10.15 -30.80
C ALA A 340 -7.55 -10.97 -30.09
N SER A 341 -6.68 -10.30 -29.33
CA SER A 341 -5.60 -10.93 -28.57
C SER A 341 -5.98 -11.30 -27.13
N PHE A 342 -7.18 -10.93 -26.67
CA PHE A 342 -7.61 -11.03 -25.27
C PHE A 342 -7.54 -12.47 -24.75
N TRP A 343 -8.23 -13.41 -25.39
CA TRP A 343 -8.26 -14.80 -24.92
C TRP A 343 -6.90 -15.52 -24.99
N PRO A 344 -6.11 -15.38 -26.07
CA PRO A 344 -4.74 -15.89 -26.10
C PRO A 344 -3.90 -15.38 -24.92
N VAL A 345 -3.95 -14.08 -24.63
CA VAL A 345 -3.21 -13.45 -23.52
C VAL A 345 -3.73 -13.93 -22.17
N VAL A 346 -5.04 -13.94 -21.96
CA VAL A 346 -5.68 -14.45 -20.72
C VAL A 346 -5.27 -15.90 -20.45
N ARG A 347 -5.28 -16.77 -21.47
CA ARG A 347 -4.86 -18.17 -21.30
C ARG A 347 -3.38 -18.30 -20.94
N ALA A 348 -2.51 -17.48 -21.54
CA ALA A 348 -1.09 -17.48 -21.23
C ALA A 348 -0.84 -16.98 -19.80
N ARG A 349 -1.47 -15.86 -19.41
CA ARG A 349 -1.34 -15.27 -18.09
C ARG A 349 -1.95 -16.15 -17.01
N LEU A 350 -3.13 -16.74 -17.23
CA LEU A 350 -3.76 -17.66 -16.28
C LEU A 350 -2.87 -18.87 -16.00
N ARG A 351 -2.26 -19.47 -17.04
CA ARG A 351 -1.30 -20.56 -16.86
C ARG A 351 -0.08 -20.14 -16.05
N ALA A 352 0.50 -18.97 -16.35
CA ALA A 352 1.62 -18.42 -15.59
C ALA A 352 1.25 -18.23 -14.11
N SER A 353 0.10 -17.61 -13.86
CA SER A 353 -0.39 -17.33 -12.50
C SER A 353 -0.68 -18.60 -11.72
N LEU A 354 -1.37 -19.59 -12.30
CA LEU A 354 -1.63 -20.87 -11.62
C LEU A 354 -0.34 -21.60 -11.23
N TYR A 355 0.68 -21.55 -12.10
CA TYR A 355 1.98 -22.13 -11.80
C TYR A 355 2.72 -21.38 -10.69
N VAL A 356 2.74 -20.04 -10.73
CA VAL A 356 3.35 -19.20 -9.69
C VAL A 356 2.63 -19.40 -8.35
N ILE A 357 1.30 -19.41 -8.34
CA ILE A 357 0.49 -19.66 -7.15
C ILE A 357 0.81 -21.05 -6.58
N GLY A 358 0.88 -22.08 -7.43
CA GLY A 358 1.25 -23.44 -7.01
C GLY A 358 2.62 -23.50 -6.33
N LEU A 359 3.60 -22.71 -6.80
CA LEU A 359 4.91 -22.60 -6.16
C LEU A 359 4.86 -21.85 -4.82
N LEU A 360 4.05 -20.79 -4.73
CA LEU A 360 3.90 -19.97 -3.53
C LEU A 360 3.19 -20.69 -2.37
N ILE A 361 2.52 -21.83 -2.62
CA ILE A 361 1.93 -22.67 -1.56
C ILE A 361 3.01 -23.16 -0.58
N THR A 362 4.27 -23.27 -1.01
CA THR A 362 5.36 -23.78 -0.18
C THR A 362 6.47 -22.74 -0.02
N VAL A 363 7.07 -22.67 1.17
CA VAL A 363 8.24 -21.81 1.43
C VAL A 363 9.40 -22.15 0.49
N VAL A 364 9.59 -23.44 0.17
CA VAL A 364 10.63 -23.92 -0.75
C VAL A 364 10.36 -23.52 -2.20
N GLY A 365 9.09 -23.39 -2.60
CA GLY A 365 8.70 -22.96 -3.94
C GLY A 365 8.79 -21.45 -4.15
N THR A 366 8.79 -20.63 -3.10
CA THR A 366 8.85 -19.17 -3.18
C THR A 366 10.04 -18.62 -4.00
N PRO A 367 11.30 -19.09 -3.83
CA PRO A 367 12.41 -18.64 -4.67
C PRO A 367 12.19 -18.94 -6.16
N TRP A 368 11.62 -20.10 -6.47
CA TRP A 368 11.27 -20.47 -7.84
C TRP A 368 10.11 -19.62 -8.38
N ALA A 369 9.13 -19.30 -7.54
CA ALA A 369 8.03 -18.42 -7.91
C ALA A 369 8.55 -17.03 -8.30
N ILE A 370 9.45 -16.45 -7.50
CA ILE A 370 10.11 -15.16 -7.79
C ILE A 370 10.86 -15.23 -9.12
N HIS A 371 11.71 -16.25 -9.30
CA HIS A 371 12.45 -16.44 -10.54
C HIS A 371 11.52 -16.51 -11.76
N ARG A 372 10.43 -17.28 -11.67
CA ARG A 372 9.47 -17.50 -12.76
C ARG A 372 8.65 -16.26 -13.08
N SER A 373 8.22 -15.51 -12.07
CA SER A 373 7.52 -14.23 -12.27
C SER A 373 8.34 -13.23 -13.07
N VAL A 374 9.65 -13.14 -12.82
CA VAL A 374 10.56 -12.29 -13.60
C VAL A 374 10.78 -12.87 -15.01
N ALA A 375 11.03 -14.18 -15.12
CA ALA A 375 11.26 -14.84 -16.41
C ALA A 375 10.06 -14.75 -17.36
N TRP A 376 8.84 -14.64 -16.83
CA TRP A 376 7.60 -14.55 -17.59
C TRP A 376 7.07 -13.13 -17.75
N LEU A 377 7.91 -12.12 -17.46
CA LEU A 377 7.54 -10.70 -17.56
C LEU A 377 6.96 -10.30 -18.92
N PHE A 378 7.42 -10.91 -20.02
CA PHE A 378 7.05 -10.52 -21.39
C PHE A 378 6.08 -11.49 -22.08
N THR A 379 5.36 -12.28 -21.31
CA THR A 379 4.44 -13.29 -21.86
C THR A 379 3.40 -12.66 -22.79
N GLU A 380 2.86 -11.48 -22.46
CA GLU A 380 1.92 -10.76 -23.33
C GLU A 380 2.55 -10.36 -24.65
N GLN A 381 3.77 -9.80 -24.59
CA GLN A 381 4.49 -9.34 -25.78
C GLN A 381 4.84 -10.51 -26.70
N MET A 382 5.16 -11.69 -26.14
CA MET A 382 5.37 -12.92 -26.93
C MET A 382 4.11 -13.33 -27.70
N VAL A 383 2.92 -13.18 -27.11
CA VAL A 383 1.66 -13.51 -27.79
C VAL A 383 1.33 -12.46 -28.85
N ILE A 384 1.43 -11.16 -28.52
CA ILE A 384 0.92 -10.06 -29.36
C ILE A 384 1.90 -9.67 -30.47
N LEU A 385 3.19 -9.57 -30.15
CA LEU A 385 4.21 -9.07 -31.07
C LEU A 385 4.79 -10.20 -31.93
N GLU A 386 4.90 -11.41 -31.39
CA GLU A 386 5.44 -12.57 -32.11
C GLU A 386 4.38 -13.58 -32.59
N GLY A 387 3.11 -13.43 -32.19
CA GLY A 387 2.06 -14.37 -32.56
C GLY A 387 2.24 -15.77 -31.95
N ARG A 388 2.96 -15.89 -30.83
CA ARG A 388 3.21 -17.19 -30.18
C ARG A 388 1.93 -17.77 -29.61
N ARG A 389 1.83 -19.11 -29.62
CA ARG A 389 0.76 -19.82 -28.91
C ARG A 389 0.91 -19.62 -27.40
N PRO A 390 -0.19 -19.60 -26.63
CA PRO A 390 -0.12 -19.40 -25.17
C PRO A 390 0.75 -20.41 -24.41
N SER A 391 0.91 -21.64 -24.93
CA SER A 391 1.81 -22.66 -24.37
C SER A 391 3.29 -22.31 -24.54
N ASP A 392 3.63 -21.69 -25.67
CA ASP A 392 5.01 -21.49 -26.10
C ASP A 392 5.53 -20.12 -25.63
N ALA A 393 4.61 -19.16 -25.42
CA ALA A 393 4.90 -17.81 -24.97
C ALA A 393 5.70 -17.76 -23.65
N LEU A 394 5.42 -18.66 -22.70
CA LEU A 394 6.14 -18.74 -21.43
C LEU A 394 7.60 -19.18 -21.62
N GLY A 395 7.82 -20.13 -22.52
CA GLY A 395 9.17 -20.59 -22.89
C GLY A 395 9.95 -19.50 -23.59
N ALA A 396 9.32 -18.80 -24.55
CA ALA A 396 9.93 -17.71 -25.29
C ALA A 396 10.27 -16.50 -24.39
N SER A 397 9.35 -16.09 -23.50
CA SER A 397 9.62 -15.04 -22.50
C SER A 397 10.80 -15.41 -21.62
N ARG A 398 10.84 -16.66 -21.14
CA ARG A 398 11.95 -17.15 -20.33
C ARG A 398 13.28 -17.08 -21.08
N ALA A 399 13.30 -17.51 -22.34
CA ALA A 399 14.51 -17.46 -23.16
C ALA A 399 15.02 -16.01 -23.35
N LEU A 400 14.12 -15.05 -23.55
CA LEU A 400 14.48 -13.63 -23.65
C LEU A 400 15.05 -13.06 -22.34
N VAL A 401 14.53 -13.50 -21.18
CA VAL A 401 14.88 -12.94 -19.87
C VAL A 401 16.04 -13.65 -19.18
N ASN A 402 16.25 -14.95 -19.41
CA ASN A 402 17.20 -15.77 -18.63
C ASN A 402 18.58 -15.13 -18.48
N ASP A 403 19.21 -14.70 -19.59
CA ASP A 403 20.56 -14.12 -19.57
C ASP A 403 20.59 -12.67 -19.04
N ARG A 404 19.40 -12.06 -18.89
CA ARG A 404 19.20 -10.66 -18.49
C ARG A 404 18.26 -10.56 -17.30
N TRP A 405 18.23 -11.59 -16.45
CA TRP A 405 17.24 -11.75 -15.38
C TRP A 405 17.30 -10.59 -14.38
N PHE A 406 18.50 -10.22 -13.93
CA PHE A 406 18.71 -9.12 -12.98
C PHE A 406 18.34 -7.76 -13.54
N ARG A 407 18.60 -7.52 -14.84
CA ARG A 407 18.17 -6.31 -15.52
C ARG A 407 16.64 -6.24 -15.57
N SER A 408 15.98 -7.37 -15.76
CA SER A 408 14.52 -7.48 -15.80
C SER A 408 13.89 -7.33 -14.42
N LEU A 409 14.50 -7.91 -13.38
CA LEU A 409 14.12 -7.69 -11.98
C LEU A 409 14.25 -6.21 -11.61
N GLY A 410 15.39 -5.59 -11.92
CA GLY A 410 15.63 -4.17 -11.65
C GLY A 410 14.62 -3.25 -12.34
N PHE A 411 14.21 -3.58 -13.57
CA PHE A 411 13.12 -2.90 -14.26
C PHE A 411 11.80 -3.03 -13.49
N ILE A 412 11.40 -4.24 -13.09
CA ILE A 412 10.14 -4.47 -12.35
C ILE A 412 10.14 -3.68 -11.04
N ILE A 413 11.23 -3.73 -10.28
CA ILE A 413 11.35 -3.02 -8.99
C ILE A 413 11.22 -1.51 -9.20
N LEU A 414 11.97 -0.94 -10.15
CA LEU A 414 11.91 0.48 -10.46
C LEU A 414 10.51 0.90 -10.89
N ALA A 415 9.89 0.10 -11.76
CA ALA A 415 8.56 0.37 -12.28
C ALA A 415 7.48 0.28 -11.17
N ALA A 416 7.59 -0.68 -10.24
CA ALA A 416 6.73 -0.78 -9.07
C ALA A 416 6.88 0.43 -8.13
N VAL A 417 8.10 0.88 -7.86
CA VAL A 417 8.38 2.09 -7.06
C VAL A 417 7.74 3.32 -7.69
N LEU A 418 7.93 3.51 -9.00
CA LEU A 418 7.35 4.64 -9.74
C LEU A 418 5.82 4.60 -9.84
N LEU A 419 5.22 3.41 -9.72
CA LEU A 419 3.77 3.23 -9.70
C LEU A 419 3.17 3.51 -8.30
N ILE A 420 3.80 2.99 -7.25
CA ILE A 420 3.25 2.99 -5.90
C ILE A 420 3.54 4.31 -5.16
N VAL A 421 4.78 4.80 -5.23
CA VAL A 421 5.22 5.92 -4.39
C VAL A 421 4.48 7.23 -4.71
N PRO A 422 4.35 7.69 -5.97
CA PRO A 422 3.67 8.95 -6.25
C PRO A 422 2.20 8.94 -5.82
N ALA A 423 1.49 7.84 -6.11
CA ALA A 423 0.11 7.66 -5.69
C ALA A 423 -0.03 7.67 -4.17
N THR A 424 0.85 6.95 -3.46
CA THR A 424 0.86 6.93 -2.00
C THR A 424 1.11 8.32 -1.40
N VAL A 425 2.11 9.05 -1.91
CA VAL A 425 2.42 10.41 -1.44
C VAL A 425 1.25 11.36 -1.64
N ILE A 426 0.58 11.28 -2.80
CA ILE A 426 -0.60 12.11 -3.08
C ILE A 426 -1.76 11.71 -2.17
N ALA A 427 -2.03 10.41 -1.98
CA ALA A 427 -3.09 9.94 -1.11
C ALA A 427 -2.89 10.36 0.35
N VAL A 428 -1.69 10.15 0.91
CA VAL A 428 -1.35 10.55 2.28
C VAL A 428 -1.34 12.07 2.42
N GLY A 429 -0.82 12.81 1.43
CA GLY A 429 -0.83 14.27 1.42
C GLY A 429 -2.24 14.85 1.38
N MET A 430 -3.12 14.30 0.53
CA MET A 430 -4.53 14.69 0.49
C MET A 430 -5.24 14.37 1.81
N LEU A 431 -4.98 13.20 2.40
CA LEU A 431 -5.51 12.83 3.71
C LEU A 431 -5.10 13.89 4.74
N LEU A 432 -3.81 14.18 4.89
CA LEU A 432 -3.33 15.12 5.91
C LEU A 432 -3.76 16.58 5.68
N LEU A 433 -3.97 17.00 4.43
CA LEU A 433 -4.29 18.40 4.09
C LEU A 433 -5.79 18.70 3.96
N LEU A 434 -6.62 17.70 3.66
CA LEU A 434 -8.05 17.88 3.38
C LEU A 434 -8.95 17.35 4.49
N SER A 435 -8.38 17.01 5.66
CA SER A 435 -9.14 16.41 6.77
C SER A 435 -10.03 17.39 7.54
N PRO A 436 -11.26 16.96 7.93
CA PRO A 436 -11.82 15.62 7.78
C PRO A 436 -12.20 15.34 6.31
N PRO A 437 -11.69 14.25 5.70
CA PRO A 437 -11.87 14.04 4.28
C PRO A 437 -13.29 13.56 4.03
N THR A 438 -13.95 14.07 3.00
CA THR A 438 -14.89 13.21 2.29
C THR A 438 -14.06 12.14 1.60
N SER A 439 -14.18 10.91 2.12
CA SER A 439 -13.41 9.71 1.74
C SER A 439 -13.22 9.53 0.24
N ASP A 440 -14.22 9.89 -0.55
CA ASP A 440 -14.33 9.51 -1.94
C ASP A 440 -13.35 10.28 -2.83
N GLY A 441 -13.01 11.53 -2.46
CA GLY A 441 -12.15 12.40 -3.27
C GLY A 441 -10.73 11.86 -3.41
N ILE A 442 -10.17 11.27 -2.34
CA ILE A 442 -8.82 10.71 -2.32
C ILE A 442 -8.71 9.54 -3.31
N TYR A 443 -9.67 8.62 -3.27
CA TYR A 443 -9.67 7.44 -4.14
C TYR A 443 -10.00 7.78 -5.59
N VAL A 444 -10.90 8.74 -5.84
CA VAL A 444 -11.18 9.21 -7.20
C VAL A 444 -9.93 9.83 -7.84
N VAL A 445 -9.25 10.75 -7.14
CA VAL A 445 -8.03 11.39 -7.65
C VAL A 445 -6.93 10.35 -7.90
N ASN A 446 -6.73 9.41 -6.98
CA ASN A 446 -5.72 8.37 -7.12
C ASN A 446 -6.06 7.35 -8.21
N GLY A 447 -7.32 6.95 -8.34
CA GLY A 447 -7.77 6.05 -9.42
C GLY A 447 -7.65 6.70 -10.79
N LEU A 448 -7.93 8.01 -10.92
CA LEU A 448 -7.69 8.78 -12.14
C LEU A 448 -6.19 8.87 -12.46
N LEU A 449 -5.36 9.22 -11.48
CA LEU A 449 -3.90 9.25 -11.64
C LEU A 449 -3.34 7.89 -12.08
N TYR A 450 -3.76 6.84 -11.39
CA TYR A 450 -3.32 5.48 -11.69
C TYR A 450 -3.77 5.03 -13.09
N GLY A 451 -5.07 5.11 -13.36
CA GLY A 451 -5.65 4.63 -14.60
C GLY A 451 -5.23 5.42 -15.83
N LEU A 452 -5.23 6.76 -15.75
CA LEU A 452 -4.95 7.61 -16.91
C LEU A 452 -3.45 7.79 -17.17
N LEU A 453 -2.61 7.84 -16.13
CA LEU A 453 -1.19 8.15 -16.27
C LEU A 453 -0.28 6.97 -15.90
N LEU A 454 -0.33 6.49 -14.66
CA LEU A 454 0.70 5.59 -14.13
C LEU A 454 0.68 4.20 -14.79
N ALA A 455 -0.49 3.59 -14.95
CA ALA A 455 -0.63 2.28 -15.58
C ALA A 455 -0.26 2.31 -17.08
N PRO A 456 -0.70 3.30 -17.89
CA PRO A 456 -0.20 3.46 -19.25
C PRO A 456 1.31 3.68 -19.34
N MET A 457 1.87 4.53 -18.48
CA MET A 457 3.32 4.78 -18.42
C MET A 457 4.13 3.50 -18.10
N PHE A 458 3.63 2.68 -17.18
CA PHE A 458 4.21 1.37 -16.88
C PHE A 458 4.21 0.46 -18.11
N ALA A 459 3.05 0.31 -18.77
CA ALA A 459 2.90 -0.56 -19.93
C ALA A 459 3.76 -0.11 -21.12
N ILE A 460 3.84 1.21 -21.40
CA ILE A 460 4.72 1.77 -22.43
C ILE A 460 6.18 1.41 -22.11
N SER A 461 6.60 1.64 -20.87
CA SER A 461 7.97 1.35 -20.42
C SER A 461 8.29 -0.13 -20.54
N LYS A 462 7.34 -1.02 -20.22
CA LYS A 462 7.47 -2.48 -20.36
C LYS A 462 7.68 -2.90 -21.81
N VAL A 463 6.90 -2.38 -22.75
CA VAL A 463 7.04 -2.70 -24.18
C VAL A 463 8.34 -2.14 -24.77
N LEU A 464 8.74 -0.92 -24.38
CA LEU A 464 10.04 -0.37 -24.77
C LEU A 464 11.20 -1.21 -24.22
N PHE A 465 11.08 -1.68 -22.98
CA PHE A 465 12.08 -2.56 -22.37
C PHE A 465 12.15 -3.92 -23.07
N TYR A 466 11.02 -4.49 -23.50
CA TYR A 466 10.97 -5.68 -24.35
C TYR A 466 11.79 -5.50 -25.63
N PHE A 467 11.59 -4.40 -26.36
CA PHE A 467 12.35 -4.16 -27.59
C PHE A 467 13.85 -3.96 -27.31
N ALA A 468 14.21 -3.26 -26.23
CA ALA A 468 15.60 -3.09 -25.83
C ALA A 468 16.28 -4.40 -25.46
N LEU A 469 15.54 -5.39 -24.93
CA LEU A 469 16.08 -6.72 -24.65
C LEU A 469 16.31 -7.55 -25.92
N ARG A 470 15.60 -7.27 -27.01
CA ARG A 470 15.76 -7.98 -28.29
C ARG A 470 16.89 -7.45 -29.16
N THR A 471 17.33 -6.21 -28.95
CA THR A 471 18.47 -5.68 -29.70
C THR A 471 19.74 -6.43 -29.28
N PRO A 472 20.51 -7.00 -30.23
CA PRO A 472 21.83 -7.55 -29.96
C PRO A 472 22.72 -6.49 -29.32
N ASP A 473 23.65 -6.93 -28.48
CA ASP A 473 24.71 -6.03 -28.03
C ASP A 473 25.56 -5.64 -29.24
N GLU A 474 25.92 -4.36 -29.36
CA GLU A 474 26.89 -3.92 -30.37
C GLU A 474 28.19 -4.74 -30.21
N PRO A 475 28.78 -5.27 -31.29
CA PRO A 475 30.09 -5.90 -31.22
C PRO A 475 31.06 -4.85 -30.67
N THR A 476 31.71 -5.18 -29.56
CA THR A 476 32.80 -4.36 -29.04
C THR A 476 33.92 -4.36 -30.08
N ASP A 477 34.42 -3.18 -30.45
CA ASP A 477 35.56 -2.93 -31.36
C ASP A 477 36.89 -3.56 -30.87
N SER A 478 36.91 -4.84 -30.54
CA SER A 478 38.08 -5.60 -30.11
C SER A 478 38.44 -6.74 -31.07
N GLU A 479 37.79 -6.84 -32.23
CA GLU A 479 38.09 -7.83 -33.27
C GLU A 479 38.49 -7.19 -34.62
N GLU A 480 39.07 -5.98 -34.61
CA GLU A 480 39.69 -5.38 -35.81
C GLU A 480 41.23 -5.30 -35.74
N THR A 481 41.87 -6.01 -34.82
CA THR A 481 43.34 -6.18 -34.84
C THR A 481 43.76 -7.61 -34.52
N SER A 482 43.75 -8.48 -35.54
CA SER A 482 44.64 -9.64 -35.62
C SER A 482 44.93 -10.00 -37.06
#